data_AF-A0A022QGN2-F1
#
_entry.id   AF-A0A022QGN2-F1
#
_cell.length_a   1.000
_cell.length_b   1.000
_cell.length_c   1.000
_cell.angle_alpha   90.00
_cell.angle_beta   90.00
_cell.angle_gamma   90.00
#
_symmetry.space_group_name_H-M   'P 1'
#
loop_
_entity.id
_entity.type
_entity.pdbx_description
1 polymer ?
#
loop_
_entity_poly.entity_id
_entity_poly.type
_entity_poly.pdbx_seq_one_letter_code
_entity_poly.pdbx_strand_id
1 'polypeptide(L)'
;MESIAVKFPYLVQKKLKPGQEIRRVAQLDWKIIENDCNKPFVVSGLRIVPLPVMHGEDYVCLGFQFGERYKVAYISDISRFLEPTENYISKDGCQQLDLLILDTLYKKGSHNTHFCFPQTLDAVKRICPKRALLIGMTHEFDHHKDNEFLKDWSQREGIPVELAYDGLRISVDL
;
A
#
# COMPACT_ATOMS: atom_id res chain seq x y z
N MET A 1 -11.26 18.45 2.39
CA MET A 1 -10.95 19.37 3.53
C MET A 1 -12.20 19.80 4.30
N GLU A 2 -13.32 20.09 3.63
CA GLU A 2 -14.55 20.59 4.30
C GLU A 2 -15.09 19.66 5.39
N SER A 3 -15.18 18.34 5.14
CA SER A 3 -15.62 17.36 6.14
C SER A 3 -14.78 17.39 7.43
N ILE A 4 -13.46 17.56 7.30
CA ILE A 4 -12.55 17.67 8.46
C ILE A 4 -12.73 19.02 9.15
N ALA A 5 -12.88 20.11 8.42
CA ALA A 5 -13.13 21.43 9.02
C ALA A 5 -14.44 21.50 9.80
N VAL A 6 -15.47 20.76 9.36
CA VAL A 6 -16.75 20.63 10.07
C VAL A 6 -16.60 19.83 11.36
N LYS A 7 -15.95 18.66 11.32
CA LYS A 7 -15.81 17.77 12.49
C LYS A 7 -14.74 18.22 13.49
N PHE A 8 -13.62 18.74 12.97
CA PHE A 8 -12.43 19.12 13.75
C PHE A 8 -11.99 20.57 13.44
N PRO A 9 -12.85 21.56 13.74
CA PRO A 9 -12.63 22.96 13.38
C PRO A 9 -11.38 23.59 14.01
N TYR A 10 -10.82 22.99 15.05
CA TYR A 10 -9.63 23.48 15.74
C TYR A 10 -8.32 23.02 15.10
N LEU A 11 -8.35 21.97 14.28
CA LEU A 11 -7.18 21.43 13.56
C LEU A 11 -6.90 22.15 12.24
N VAL A 12 -7.86 22.95 11.75
CA VAL A 12 -7.76 23.66 10.46
C VAL A 12 -7.43 25.12 10.71
N GLN A 13 -6.50 25.68 9.92
CA GLN A 13 -6.17 27.10 9.95
C GLN A 13 -7.41 27.95 9.68
N LYS A 14 -7.72 28.84 10.62
CA LYS A 14 -8.81 29.82 10.50
C LYS A 14 -8.24 31.23 10.43
N LYS A 15 -8.81 32.07 9.57
CA LYS A 15 -8.60 33.52 9.64
C LYS A 15 -9.20 34.01 10.96
N LEU A 16 -8.36 34.56 11.84
CA LEU A 16 -8.80 35.17 13.09
C LEU A 16 -9.61 36.44 12.79
N LYS A 17 -10.70 36.65 13.51
CA LYS A 17 -11.42 37.94 13.47
C LYS A 17 -10.63 38.99 14.28
N PRO A 18 -10.73 40.29 13.95
CA PRO A 18 -10.14 41.35 14.76
C PRO A 18 -10.60 41.24 16.23
N GLY A 19 -9.66 41.25 17.18
CA GLY A 19 -9.94 41.14 18.62
C GLY A 19 -10.12 39.71 19.16
N GLN A 20 -9.99 38.67 18.33
CA GLN A 20 -10.10 37.29 18.78
C GLN A 20 -8.79 36.79 19.43
N GLU A 21 -8.87 36.24 20.65
CA GLU A 21 -7.73 35.63 21.33
C GLU A 21 -7.16 34.43 20.57
N ILE A 22 -5.84 34.39 20.45
CA ILE A 22 -5.11 33.29 19.81
C ILE A 22 -5.08 32.09 20.75
N ARG A 23 -5.87 31.05 20.44
CA ARG A 23 -5.75 29.75 21.10
C ARG A 23 -4.61 28.95 20.47
N ARG A 24 -3.63 28.54 21.27
CA ARG A 24 -2.49 27.73 20.82
C ARG A 24 -2.86 26.25 20.73
N VAL A 25 -3.62 25.92 19.69
CA VAL A 25 -3.97 24.52 19.37
C VAL A 25 -3.14 24.08 18.17
N ALA A 26 -2.68 22.81 18.17
CA ALA A 26 -1.97 22.25 17.04
C ALA A 26 -2.85 22.31 15.77
N GLN A 27 -2.26 22.73 14.66
CA GLN A 27 -2.91 22.81 13.36
C GLN A 27 -2.24 21.84 12.38
N LEU A 28 -3.04 21.30 11.47
CA LEU A 28 -2.55 20.43 10.40
C LEU A 28 -1.97 21.28 9.27
N ASP A 29 -0.72 21.01 8.91
CA ASP A 29 -0.13 21.45 7.64
C ASP A 29 -0.49 20.41 6.57
N TRP A 30 -1.41 20.78 5.69
CA TRP A 30 -1.92 19.88 4.66
C TRP A 30 -0.94 19.76 3.49
N LYS A 31 -0.37 18.57 3.30
CA LYS A 31 0.34 18.20 2.06
C LYS A 31 -0.55 17.28 1.25
N ILE A 32 -1.30 17.88 0.33
CA ILE A 32 -2.29 17.16 -0.49
C ILE A 32 -1.57 16.51 -1.67
N ILE A 33 -1.76 15.21 -1.85
CA ILE A 33 -1.36 14.52 -3.08
C ILE A 33 -2.30 15.02 -4.18
N GLU A 34 -1.73 15.50 -5.29
CA GLU A 34 -2.51 16.04 -6.40
C GLU A 34 -3.51 14.99 -6.93
N ASN A 35 -4.60 15.46 -7.54
CA ASN A 35 -5.61 14.57 -8.16
C ASN A 35 -5.09 13.84 -9.42
N ASP A 36 -3.79 13.92 -9.70
CA ASP A 36 -3.11 13.13 -10.71
C ASP A 36 -2.42 11.94 -10.02
N CYS A 37 -3.07 10.78 -10.10
CA CYS A 37 -2.57 9.52 -9.54
C CYS A 37 -1.31 8.98 -10.24
N ASN A 38 -0.81 9.66 -11.28
CA ASN A 38 0.44 9.28 -11.96
C ASN A 38 1.61 10.21 -11.62
N LYS A 39 1.39 11.28 -10.86
CA LYS A 39 2.44 12.26 -10.56
C LYS A 39 3.21 11.88 -9.30
N PRO A 40 4.53 11.60 -9.40
CA PRO A 40 5.36 11.38 -8.23
C PRO A 40 5.48 12.65 -7.37
N PHE A 41 5.67 12.46 -6.08
CA PHE A 41 5.89 13.55 -5.13
C PHE A 41 7.01 13.20 -4.15
N VAL A 42 7.52 14.20 -3.42
CA VAL A 42 8.58 14.01 -2.42
C VAL A 42 8.01 14.30 -1.04
N VAL A 43 8.20 13.37 -0.10
CA VAL A 43 7.85 13.55 1.32
C VAL A 43 9.04 13.15 2.17
N SER A 44 9.45 14.01 3.09
CA SER A 44 10.60 13.76 3.98
C SER A 44 11.88 13.33 3.24
N GLY A 45 12.11 13.87 2.03
CA GLY A 45 13.27 13.53 1.18
C GLY A 45 13.12 12.24 0.37
N LEU A 46 12.04 11.48 0.55
CA LEU A 46 11.76 10.26 -0.19
C LEU A 46 10.85 10.55 -1.38
N ARG A 47 11.30 10.15 -2.58
CA ARG A 47 10.46 10.18 -3.78
C ARG A 47 9.45 9.02 -3.73
N ILE A 48 8.17 9.36 -3.81
CA ILE A 48 7.03 8.45 -3.80
C ILE A 48 6.38 8.46 -5.18
N VAL A 49 6.16 7.28 -5.75
CA VAL A 49 5.41 7.08 -6.99
C VAL A 49 4.07 6.45 -6.63
N PRO A 50 2.93 7.12 -6.85
CA PRO A 50 1.63 6.51 -6.63
C PRO A 50 1.38 5.38 -7.64
N LEU A 51 0.70 4.34 -7.17
CA LEU A 51 0.35 3.14 -7.94
C LEU A 51 -1.19 3.00 -7.91
N PRO A 52 -1.91 3.51 -8.92
CA PRO A 52 -3.37 3.40 -8.93
C PRO A 52 -3.80 1.95 -9.10
N VAL A 53 -4.69 1.49 -8.22
CA VAL A 53 -5.26 0.13 -8.25
C VAL A 53 -6.76 0.19 -7.92
N MET A 54 -7.49 -0.87 -8.25
CA MET A 54 -8.94 -0.94 -7.97
C MET A 54 -9.17 -1.45 -6.56
N HIS A 55 -10.17 -0.88 -5.87
CA HIS A 55 -10.73 -1.38 -4.61
C HIS A 55 -12.25 -1.43 -4.74
N GLY A 56 -12.74 -2.53 -5.30
CA GLY A 56 -14.08 -2.59 -5.88
C GLY A 56 -14.06 -2.25 -7.37
N GLU A 57 -15.23 -2.09 -7.98
CA GLU A 57 -15.35 -1.78 -9.42
C GLU A 57 -15.41 -0.27 -9.69
N ASP A 58 -15.73 0.53 -8.67
CA ASP A 58 -16.06 1.96 -8.80
C ASP A 58 -15.06 2.88 -8.09
N TYR A 59 -14.02 2.32 -7.46
CA TYR A 59 -13.07 3.09 -6.67
C TYR A 59 -11.62 2.75 -7.00
N VAL A 60 -10.86 3.78 -7.36
CA VAL A 60 -9.41 3.71 -7.52
C VAL A 60 -8.76 4.17 -6.22
N CYS A 61 -8.03 3.26 -5.58
CA CYS A 61 -7.17 3.57 -4.44
C CYS A 61 -5.70 3.67 -4.89
N LEU A 62 -4.83 4.09 -3.97
CA LEU A 62 -3.40 4.27 -4.25
C LEU A 62 -2.59 3.29 -3.40
N GLY A 63 -1.83 2.43 -4.08
CA GLY A 63 -0.58 1.93 -3.56
C GLY A 63 0.54 2.94 -3.76
N PHE A 64 1.72 2.67 -3.22
CA PHE A 64 2.87 3.56 -3.34
C PHE A 64 4.16 2.76 -3.55
N GLN A 65 4.94 3.14 -4.55
CA GLN A 65 6.32 2.70 -4.74
C GLN A 65 7.29 3.77 -4.23
N PHE A 66 8.34 3.33 -3.55
CA PHE A 66 9.41 4.18 -3.06
C PHE A 66 10.74 3.42 -2.96
N GLY A 67 11.83 4.17 -2.78
CA GLY A 67 13.21 3.66 -2.83
C GLY A 67 13.76 3.61 -4.26
N GLU A 68 15.01 4.03 -4.41
CA GLU A 68 15.79 3.99 -5.65
C GLU A 68 16.75 2.80 -5.67
N ARG A 69 17.38 2.50 -4.52
CA ARG A 69 18.33 1.38 -4.36
C ARG A 69 17.63 0.09 -3.94
N TYR A 70 16.65 0.21 -3.06
CA TYR A 70 15.79 -0.88 -2.62
C TYR A 70 14.33 -0.52 -2.88
N LYS A 71 13.79 -1.02 -4.00
CA LYS A 71 12.46 -0.65 -4.48
C LYS A 71 11.39 -1.40 -3.70
N VAL A 72 10.61 -0.65 -2.93
CA VAL A 72 9.46 -1.14 -2.17
C VAL A 72 8.18 -0.69 -2.85
N ALA A 73 7.19 -1.57 -2.98
CA ALA A 73 5.81 -1.18 -3.22
C ALA A 73 4.92 -1.61 -2.06
N TYR A 74 4.09 -0.71 -1.56
CA TYR A 74 3.09 -0.97 -0.53
C TYR A 74 1.69 -0.77 -1.13
N ILE A 75 0.90 -1.84 -1.17
CA ILE A 75 -0.42 -1.85 -1.82
C ILE A 75 -1.38 -2.62 -0.91
N SER A 76 -2.16 -1.89 -0.13
CA SER A 76 -3.27 -2.44 0.66
C SER A 76 -4.60 -2.25 -0.07
N ASP A 77 -5.64 -2.98 0.36
CA ASP A 77 -7.02 -2.75 -0.04
C ASP A 77 -7.20 -2.76 -1.58
N ILE A 78 -6.91 -3.90 -2.23
CA ILE A 78 -6.91 -4.02 -3.69
C ILE A 78 -7.78 -5.18 -4.15
N SER A 79 -8.74 -4.95 -5.05
CA SER A 79 -9.50 -6.01 -5.74
C SER A 79 -8.90 -6.41 -7.07
N ARG A 80 -8.18 -5.48 -7.74
CA ARG A 80 -7.57 -5.73 -9.06
C ARG A 80 -6.47 -4.71 -9.38
N PHE A 81 -5.40 -5.18 -10.00
CA PHE A 81 -4.42 -4.29 -10.60
C PHE A 81 -4.94 -3.65 -11.90
N LEU A 82 -4.63 -2.38 -12.10
CA LEU A 82 -4.71 -1.77 -13.42
C LEU A 82 -3.51 -2.22 -14.24
N GLU A 83 -3.70 -2.50 -15.53
CA GLU A 83 -2.65 -2.99 -16.43
C GLU A 83 -1.40 -2.07 -16.43
N PRO A 84 -1.52 -0.72 -16.51
CA PRO A 84 -0.35 0.15 -16.43
C PRO A 84 0.42 0.01 -15.11
N THR A 85 -0.28 -0.19 -14.00
CA THR A 85 0.32 -0.32 -12.67
C THR A 85 1.01 -1.68 -12.51
N GLU A 86 0.36 -2.78 -12.91
CA GLU A 86 0.95 -4.12 -12.88
C GLU A 86 2.20 -4.19 -13.75
N ASN A 87 2.11 -3.66 -14.98
CA ASN A 87 3.23 -3.60 -15.91
C ASN A 87 4.36 -2.72 -15.37
N TYR A 88 4.06 -1.58 -14.76
CA TYR A 88 5.08 -0.68 -14.22
C TYR A 88 5.92 -1.37 -13.14
N ILE A 89 5.31 -2.11 -12.20
CA ILE A 89 6.02 -2.74 -11.07
C ILE A 89 6.51 -4.16 -11.34
N SER A 90 6.16 -4.76 -12.48
CA SER A 90 6.59 -6.11 -12.82
C SER A 90 8.08 -6.16 -13.13
N LYS A 91 8.64 -7.36 -13.05
CA LYS A 91 10.02 -7.64 -13.49
C LYS A 91 10.27 -7.21 -14.94
N ASP A 92 9.31 -7.44 -15.83
CA ASP A 92 9.42 -7.12 -17.25
C ASP A 92 9.29 -5.61 -17.54
N GLY A 93 8.61 -4.87 -16.66
CA GLY A 93 8.49 -3.41 -16.70
C GLY A 93 9.73 -2.62 -16.30
N CYS A 94 10.88 -3.29 -16.10
CA CYS A 94 12.14 -2.69 -15.66
C CYS A 94 12.11 -2.03 -14.25
N GLN A 95 11.04 -2.24 -13.46
CA GLN A 95 10.98 -1.83 -12.05
C GLN A 95 10.79 -3.02 -11.12
N GLN A 96 11.52 -4.12 -11.36
CA GLN A 96 11.47 -5.27 -10.47
C GLN A 96 11.62 -4.84 -9.00
N LEU A 97 10.60 -5.11 -8.20
CA LEU A 97 10.57 -4.71 -6.80
C LEU A 97 11.50 -5.59 -5.97
N ASP A 98 12.24 -4.99 -5.06
CA ASP A 98 12.96 -5.72 -4.02
C ASP A 98 11.99 -6.25 -2.96
N LEU A 99 10.93 -5.48 -2.68
CA LEU A 99 9.89 -5.84 -1.72
C LEU A 99 8.50 -5.38 -2.19
N LEU A 100 7.57 -6.33 -2.25
CA LEU A 100 6.14 -6.05 -2.46
C LEU A 100 5.37 -6.35 -1.17
N ILE A 101 4.65 -5.37 -0.63
CA ILE A 101 3.72 -5.55 0.48
C ILE A 101 2.31 -5.49 -0.08
N LEU A 102 1.55 -6.59 0.02
CA LEU A 102 0.31 -6.79 -0.73
C LEU A 102 -0.84 -7.33 0.12
N ASP A 103 -2.05 -6.87 -0.16
CA ASP A 103 -3.31 -7.31 0.44
C ASP A 103 -3.63 -8.80 0.20
N THR A 104 -4.18 -9.46 1.23
CA THR A 104 -4.81 -10.78 1.17
C THR A 104 -5.85 -10.92 2.28
N LEU A 105 -7.13 -10.72 1.97
CA LEU A 105 -8.20 -10.68 2.96
C LEU A 105 -8.60 -12.07 3.47
N TYR A 106 -9.17 -12.90 2.59
CA TYR A 106 -9.65 -14.24 2.93
C TYR A 106 -8.71 -15.31 2.41
N LYS A 107 -8.70 -16.44 3.11
CA LYS A 107 -7.83 -17.58 2.76
C LYS A 107 -8.32 -18.31 1.52
N LYS A 108 -9.62 -18.22 1.23
CA LYS A 108 -10.29 -18.92 0.13
C LYS A 108 -11.27 -18.00 -0.59
N GLY A 109 -11.64 -18.38 -1.81
CA GLY A 109 -12.63 -17.66 -2.60
C GLY A 109 -12.12 -16.33 -3.14
N SER A 110 -13.04 -15.39 -3.30
CA SER A 110 -12.80 -14.02 -3.80
C SER A 110 -13.61 -13.02 -2.98
N HIS A 111 -13.20 -11.76 -3.02
CA HIS A 111 -13.94 -10.66 -2.43
C HIS A 111 -14.07 -9.52 -3.46
N ASN A 112 -15.14 -8.72 -3.35
CA ASN A 112 -15.42 -7.68 -4.33
C ASN A 112 -14.42 -6.53 -4.27
N THR A 113 -13.88 -6.25 -3.09
CA THR A 113 -13.01 -5.08 -2.86
C THR A 113 -11.57 -5.45 -2.49
N HIS A 114 -11.28 -6.73 -2.23
CA HIS A 114 -9.98 -7.18 -1.78
C HIS A 114 -9.53 -8.43 -2.52
N PHE A 115 -8.23 -8.62 -2.63
CA PHE A 115 -7.66 -9.87 -3.04
C PHE A 115 -7.82 -10.88 -1.92
N CYS A 116 -8.19 -12.08 -2.30
CA CYS A 116 -8.06 -13.25 -1.46
C CYS A 116 -6.76 -14.00 -1.82
N PHE A 117 -6.35 -14.90 -0.94
CA PHE A 117 -5.05 -15.57 -1.00
C PHE A 117 -4.67 -16.12 -2.39
N PRO A 118 -5.56 -16.82 -3.14
CA PRO A 118 -5.20 -17.30 -4.47
C PRO A 118 -4.88 -16.17 -5.45
N GLN A 119 -5.66 -15.09 -5.43
CA GLN A 119 -5.47 -13.91 -6.29
C GLN A 119 -4.17 -13.19 -5.95
N THR A 120 -3.85 -13.07 -4.65
CA THR A 120 -2.59 -12.50 -4.16
C THR A 120 -1.39 -13.29 -4.66
N LEU A 121 -1.41 -14.63 -4.53
CA LEU A 121 -0.32 -15.48 -4.99
C LEU A 121 -0.16 -15.42 -6.51
N ASP A 122 -1.25 -15.42 -7.26
CA ASP A 122 -1.20 -15.26 -8.72
C ASP A 122 -0.63 -13.90 -9.13
N ALA A 123 -0.99 -12.83 -8.42
CA ALA A 123 -0.42 -11.50 -8.66
C ALA A 123 1.07 -11.45 -8.34
N VAL A 124 1.51 -12.07 -7.23
CA VAL A 124 2.94 -12.17 -6.89
C VAL A 124 3.71 -12.90 -8.00
N LYS A 125 3.15 -13.97 -8.58
CA LYS A 125 3.79 -14.67 -9.71
C LYS A 125 3.95 -13.77 -10.93
N ARG A 126 2.90 -13.02 -11.30
CA ARG A 126 2.93 -12.12 -12.47
C ARG A 126 3.89 -10.94 -12.27
N ILE A 127 3.91 -10.35 -11.08
CA ILE A 127 4.78 -9.22 -10.75
C ILE A 127 6.24 -9.66 -10.58
N CYS A 128 6.46 -10.85 -10.02
CA CYS A 128 7.78 -11.44 -9.76
C CYS A 128 8.73 -10.53 -8.93
N PRO A 129 8.32 -10.06 -7.73
CA PRO A 129 9.19 -9.30 -6.85
C PRO A 129 10.31 -10.21 -6.28
N LYS A 130 11.38 -9.62 -5.74
CA LYS A 130 12.43 -10.40 -5.04
C LYS A 130 11.97 -10.95 -3.70
N ARG A 131 10.97 -10.31 -3.07
CA ARG A 131 10.27 -10.77 -1.86
C ARG A 131 8.88 -10.15 -1.80
N ALA A 132 7.91 -10.89 -1.27
CA ALA A 132 6.59 -10.37 -0.94
C ALA A 132 6.20 -10.60 0.52
N LEU A 133 5.47 -9.64 1.09
CA LEU A 133 4.88 -9.70 2.41
C LEU A 133 3.38 -9.48 2.30
N LEU A 134 2.61 -10.39 2.90
CA LEU A 134 1.16 -10.33 2.79
C LEU A 134 0.53 -9.68 4.03
N ILE A 135 -0.39 -8.75 3.81
CA ILE A 135 -1.10 -7.97 4.83
C ILE A 135 -2.63 -8.05 4.63
N GLY A 136 -3.42 -7.46 5.53
CA GLY A 136 -4.89 -7.38 5.36
C GLY A 136 -5.66 -8.65 5.73
N MET A 137 -4.96 -9.67 6.23
CA MET A 137 -5.53 -10.98 6.59
C MET A 137 -6.58 -10.89 7.69
N THR A 138 -7.65 -11.65 7.53
CA THR A 138 -8.61 -11.92 8.62
C THR A 138 -8.13 -13.04 9.54
N HIS A 139 -8.94 -13.36 10.55
CA HIS A 139 -8.71 -14.45 11.50
C HIS A 139 -8.72 -15.85 10.87
N GLU A 140 -9.02 -16.00 9.57
CA GLU A 140 -8.93 -17.27 8.85
C GLU A 140 -7.48 -17.76 8.67
N PHE A 141 -6.51 -16.85 8.77
CA PHE A 141 -5.10 -17.16 8.66
C PHE A 141 -4.50 -17.51 10.01
N ASP A 142 -3.83 -18.67 10.06
CA ASP A 142 -2.96 -19.04 11.17
C ASP A 142 -1.53 -18.66 10.76
N HIS A 143 -0.97 -17.66 11.43
CA HIS A 143 0.30 -17.05 11.00
C HIS A 143 1.45 -18.06 10.90
N HIS A 144 1.52 -19.05 11.78
CA HIS A 144 2.60 -20.05 11.74
C HIS A 144 2.35 -21.09 10.68
N LYS A 145 1.16 -21.72 10.68
CA LYS A 145 0.85 -22.81 9.72
C LYS A 145 0.82 -22.32 8.28
N ASP A 146 0.31 -21.13 8.05
CA ASP A 146 0.21 -20.59 6.69
C ASP A 146 1.57 -20.09 6.18
N ASN A 147 2.46 -19.67 7.07
CA ASN A 147 3.87 -19.43 6.70
C ASN A 147 4.64 -20.72 6.40
N GLU A 148 4.32 -21.86 7.02
CA GLU A 148 4.88 -23.16 6.62
C GLU A 148 4.49 -23.50 5.18
N PHE A 149 3.20 -23.36 4.84
CA PHE A 149 2.73 -23.52 3.45
C PHE A 149 3.43 -22.56 2.49
N LEU A 150 3.55 -21.27 2.87
CA LEU A 150 4.18 -20.26 2.04
C LEU A 150 5.68 -20.53 1.84
N LYS A 151 6.36 -21.16 2.79
CA LYS A 151 7.76 -21.57 2.63
C LYS A 151 7.91 -22.58 1.49
N ASP A 152 7.06 -23.61 1.45
CA ASP A 152 7.06 -24.60 0.38
C ASP A 152 6.62 -24.00 -0.96
N TRP A 153 5.63 -23.11 -0.93
CA TRP A 153 5.23 -22.34 -2.11
C TRP A 153 6.39 -21.48 -2.64
N SER A 154 7.08 -20.76 -1.75
CA SER A 154 8.21 -19.88 -2.10
C SER A 154 9.36 -20.64 -2.75
N GLN A 155 9.67 -21.84 -2.24
CA GLN A 155 10.70 -22.69 -2.83
C GLN A 155 10.33 -23.16 -4.24
N ARG A 156 9.06 -23.51 -4.47
CA ARG A 156 8.58 -23.96 -5.79
C ARG A 156 8.56 -22.84 -6.82
N GLU A 157 8.13 -21.65 -6.42
CA GLU A 157 7.98 -20.50 -7.33
C GLU A 157 9.26 -19.66 -7.45
N GLY A 158 10.23 -19.85 -6.55
CA GLY A 158 11.46 -19.06 -6.51
C GLY A 158 11.27 -17.62 -6.02
N ILE A 159 10.12 -17.31 -5.42
CA ILE A 159 9.78 -15.99 -4.88
C ILE A 159 9.52 -16.13 -3.38
N PRO A 160 10.36 -15.58 -2.49
CA PRO A 160 10.11 -15.54 -1.06
C PRO A 160 8.81 -14.78 -0.73
N VAL A 161 7.85 -15.47 -0.12
CA VAL A 161 6.58 -14.91 0.35
C VAL A 161 6.34 -15.34 1.79
N GLU A 162 5.89 -14.40 2.62
CA GLU A 162 5.46 -14.67 3.99
C GLU A 162 4.31 -13.73 4.39
N LEU A 163 3.53 -14.16 5.37
CA LEU A 163 2.57 -13.29 6.05
C LEU A 163 3.34 -12.30 6.93
N ALA A 164 2.98 -11.02 6.86
CA ALA A 164 3.50 -10.01 7.77
C ALA A 164 2.86 -10.14 9.18
N TYR A 165 3.43 -9.43 10.15
CA TYR A 165 2.90 -9.35 11.51
C TYR A 165 3.11 -7.96 12.11
N ASP A 166 2.31 -7.63 13.11
CA ASP A 166 2.37 -6.35 13.80
C ASP A 166 3.74 -6.17 14.48
N GLY A 167 4.39 -5.06 14.16
CA GLY A 167 5.73 -4.76 14.66
C GLY A 167 6.88 -5.36 13.84
N LEU A 168 6.60 -6.04 12.72
CA LEU A 168 7.62 -6.45 11.76
C LEU A 168 8.44 -5.23 11.30
N ARG A 169 9.77 -5.36 11.36
CA ARG A 169 10.71 -4.32 10.90
C ARG A 169 11.65 -4.91 9.86
N ILE A 170 11.89 -4.14 8.81
CA ILE A 170 12.75 -4.53 7.70
C ILE A 170 13.79 -3.44 7.53
N SER A 171 15.07 -3.80 7.65
CA SER A 171 16.15 -2.89 7.35
C SER A 171 16.35 -2.83 5.84
N VAL A 172 16.25 -1.63 5.27
CA VAL A 172 16.39 -1.39 3.83
C VAL A 172 17.23 -0.15 3.60
N ASP A 173 17.98 -0.12 2.49
CA ASP A 173 18.65 1.09 1.98
C ASP A 173 17.81 1.65 0.84
N LEU A 174 16.96 2.64 1.14
CA LEU A 174 15.99 3.20 0.18
C LEU A 174 16.69 3.95 -0.94
#